data_AF-A0A0N0M117-F1
#
_entry.id   AF-A0A0N0M117-F1
#
_cell.length_a   1.000
_cell.length_b   1.000
_cell.length_c   1.000
_cell.angle_alpha   90.00
_cell.angle_beta   90.00
_cell.angle_gamma   90.00
#
_symmetry.space_group_name_H-M   'P 1'
#
loop_
_entity.id
_entity.type
_entity.pdbx_description
1 polymer ?
#
loop_
_entity_poly.entity_id
_entity_poly.type
_entity_poly.pdbx_seq_one_letter_code
_entity_poly.pdbx_strand_id
1 'polypeptide(L)'
;MEYLNTSRTHQQGVVLIVALIMVIAVTGIAVTLMSSSSIDIKITNAAQEREIADNTLMGEVQKTMATEALRGGNSRFFLTPVEIPLGGVDLALGGKTKSLLINLNTGAHDLQCPRKFSYTAGISCNMMQMNTTIAYGSKSKHTLAVVTGVAQEMVSLNTGS
;
A
#
# COMPACT_ATOMS: atom_id res chain seq x y z
N MET A 1 -2.45 -68.74 -17.67
CA MET A 1 -2.97 -67.48 -18.25
C MET A 1 -4.31 -67.77 -18.88
N GLU A 2 -5.23 -68.24 -18.06
CA GLU A 2 -6.57 -68.64 -18.51
C GLU A 2 -7.59 -67.90 -17.67
N TYR A 3 -8.81 -67.85 -18.17
CA TYR A 3 -9.95 -67.10 -17.64
C TYR A 3 -9.92 -65.62 -18.04
N LEU A 4 -10.33 -65.34 -19.28
CA LEU A 4 -11.28 -64.27 -19.66
C LEU A 4 -11.45 -64.29 -21.19
N ASN A 5 -11.99 -65.39 -21.75
CA ASN A 5 -12.33 -65.47 -23.18
C ASN A 5 -13.74 -66.04 -23.41
N THR A 6 -14.70 -65.63 -22.56
CA THR A 6 -16.12 -65.95 -22.75
C THR A 6 -16.92 -64.68 -22.44
N SER A 7 -17.68 -64.21 -23.43
CA SER A 7 -18.54 -63.00 -23.44
C SER A 7 -17.94 -61.70 -24.00
N ARG A 8 -17.32 -61.77 -25.17
CA ARG A 8 -16.82 -60.58 -25.89
C ARG A 8 -17.92 -59.71 -26.53
N THR A 9 -19.12 -60.24 -26.77
CA THR A 9 -20.21 -59.53 -27.48
C THR A 9 -21.26 -58.90 -26.55
N HIS A 10 -21.38 -59.34 -25.29
CA HIS A 10 -22.34 -58.78 -24.33
C HIS A 10 -21.71 -57.76 -23.35
N GLN A 11 -20.38 -57.76 -23.18
CA GLN A 11 -19.67 -56.85 -22.27
C GLN A 11 -19.04 -55.61 -22.94
N GLN A 12 -19.07 -55.52 -24.27
CA GLN A 12 -18.49 -54.39 -25.01
C GLN A 12 -19.21 -53.05 -24.75
N GLY A 13 -20.54 -53.07 -24.56
CA GLY A 13 -21.30 -51.84 -24.29
C GLY A 13 -21.01 -51.24 -22.91
N VAL A 14 -20.87 -52.08 -21.88
CA VAL A 14 -20.63 -51.63 -20.50
C VAL A 14 -19.24 -51.00 -20.36
N VAL A 15 -18.21 -51.58 -20.99
CA VAL A 15 -16.85 -51.03 -20.99
C VAL A 15 -16.82 -49.64 -21.62
N LEU A 16 -17.56 -49.42 -22.71
CA LEU A 16 -17.60 -48.13 -23.38
C LEU A 16 -18.21 -47.03 -22.48
N ILE A 17 -19.28 -47.37 -21.77
CA ILE A 17 -19.97 -46.45 -20.84
C ILE A 17 -19.07 -46.10 -19.65
N VAL A 18 -18.39 -47.11 -19.07
CA VAL A 18 -17.48 -46.88 -17.95
C VAL A 18 -16.27 -46.04 -18.37
N ALA A 19 -15.71 -46.30 -19.55
CA ALA A 19 -14.64 -45.48 -20.11
C ALA A 19 -15.10 -44.02 -20.33
N LEU A 20 -16.31 -43.81 -20.85
CA LEU A 20 -16.88 -42.49 -21.04
C LEU A 20 -17.03 -41.72 -19.72
N ILE A 21 -17.54 -42.38 -18.67
CA ILE A 21 -17.69 -41.78 -17.33
C ILE A 21 -16.33 -41.37 -16.76
N MET A 22 -15.32 -42.23 -16.89
CA MET A 22 -13.96 -41.92 -16.45
C MET A 22 -13.36 -40.71 -17.20
N VAL A 23 -13.56 -40.62 -18.52
CA VAL A 23 -13.07 -39.47 -19.31
C VAL A 23 -13.74 -38.17 -18.87
N ILE A 24 -15.04 -38.17 -18.63
CA ILE A 24 -15.77 -36.99 -18.13
C ILE A 24 -15.28 -36.58 -16.74
N ALA A 25 -15.05 -37.55 -15.85
CA ALA A 25 -14.54 -37.28 -14.51
C ALA A 25 -13.14 -36.66 -14.54
N VAL A 26 -12.22 -37.24 -15.33
CA VAL A 26 -10.84 -36.74 -15.45
C VAL A 26 -10.78 -35.35 -16.09
N THR A 27 -11.57 -35.11 -17.14
CA THR A 27 -11.64 -33.79 -17.80
C THR A 27 -12.23 -32.73 -16.88
N GLY A 28 -13.23 -33.06 -16.06
CA GLY A 28 -13.78 -32.17 -15.04
C GLY A 28 -12.75 -31.74 -14.00
N ILE A 29 -11.94 -32.67 -13.50
CA ILE A 29 -10.85 -32.38 -12.55
C ILE A 29 -9.78 -31.51 -13.23
N ALA A 30 -9.40 -31.82 -14.46
CA ALA A 30 -8.40 -31.05 -15.20
C ALA A 30 -8.82 -29.58 -15.40
N VAL A 31 -10.07 -29.34 -15.83
CA VAL A 31 -10.59 -27.98 -16.04
C VAL A 31 -10.69 -27.22 -14.73
N THR A 32 -11.15 -27.86 -13.65
CA THR A 32 -11.23 -27.22 -12.33
C THR A 32 -9.85 -26.85 -11.78
N LEU A 33 -8.85 -27.72 -11.91
CA LEU A 33 -7.46 -27.42 -11.52
C LEU A 33 -6.86 -26.27 -12.34
N MET A 34 -7.07 -26.25 -13.66
CA MET A 34 -6.58 -25.20 -14.54
C MET A 34 -7.28 -23.86 -14.26
N SER A 35 -8.57 -23.90 -13.93
CA SER A 35 -9.36 -22.73 -13.54
C SER A 35 -8.89 -22.15 -12.21
N SER A 36 -8.65 -23.00 -11.19
CA SER A 36 -8.10 -22.57 -9.89
C SER A 36 -6.74 -21.92 -10.04
N SER A 37 -5.84 -22.54 -10.81
CA SER A 37 -4.49 -22.01 -11.05
C SER A 37 -4.51 -20.62 -11.70
N SER A 38 -5.46 -20.38 -12.61
CA SER A 38 -5.63 -19.06 -13.26
C SER A 38 -6.13 -17.99 -12.29
N ILE A 39 -6.89 -18.37 -11.27
CA ILE A 39 -7.35 -17.47 -10.20
C ILE A 39 -6.17 -17.16 -9.27
N ASP A 40 -5.43 -18.17 -8.86
CA ASP A 40 -4.28 -18.02 -7.96
C ASP A 40 -3.22 -17.09 -8.56
N ILE A 41 -2.91 -17.22 -9.86
CA ILE A 41 -1.97 -16.32 -10.57
C ILE A 41 -2.43 -14.85 -10.54
N LYS A 42 -3.74 -14.60 -10.71
CA LYS A 42 -4.27 -13.23 -10.65
C LYS A 42 -4.20 -12.67 -9.23
N ILE A 43 -4.43 -13.50 -8.22
CA ILE A 43 -4.31 -13.11 -6.81
C ILE A 43 -2.85 -12.79 -6.47
N THR A 44 -1.91 -13.64 -6.87
CA THR A 44 -0.48 -13.41 -6.62
C THR A 44 0.03 -12.19 -7.36
N ASN A 45 -0.47 -11.91 -8.58
CA ASN A 45 -0.10 -10.70 -9.30
C ASN A 45 -0.69 -9.44 -8.65
N ALA A 46 -1.95 -9.49 -8.20
CA ALA A 46 -2.54 -8.37 -7.46
C ALA A 46 -1.82 -8.11 -6.13
N ALA A 47 -1.37 -9.16 -5.44
CA ALA A 47 -0.56 -9.05 -4.23
C ALA A 47 0.81 -8.41 -4.52
N GLN A 48 1.50 -8.87 -5.57
CA GLN A 48 2.78 -8.28 -6.00
C GLN A 48 2.63 -6.81 -6.40
N GLU A 49 1.61 -6.46 -7.18
CA GLU A 49 1.35 -5.07 -7.57
C GLU A 49 1.12 -4.17 -6.35
N ARG A 50 0.43 -4.68 -5.33
CA ARG A 50 0.24 -3.97 -4.06
C ARG A 50 1.56 -3.79 -3.31
N GLU A 51 2.38 -4.83 -3.23
CA GLU A 51 3.67 -4.78 -2.52
C GLU A 51 4.66 -3.82 -3.21
N ILE A 52 4.71 -3.82 -4.54
CA ILE A 52 5.49 -2.84 -5.31
C ILE A 52 4.97 -1.43 -5.05
N ALA A 53 3.65 -1.24 -5.03
CA ALA A 53 3.06 0.06 -4.74
C ALA A 53 3.37 0.55 -3.31
N ASP A 54 3.38 -0.34 -2.32
CA ASP A 54 3.71 -0.01 -0.94
C ASP A 54 5.20 0.38 -0.79
N ASN A 55 6.11 -0.42 -1.36
CA ASN A 55 7.54 -0.08 -1.38
C ASN A 55 7.82 1.24 -2.11
N THR A 56 7.14 1.47 -3.24
CA THR A 56 7.24 2.74 -3.98
C THR A 56 6.73 3.90 -3.15
N LEU A 57 5.60 3.71 -2.45
CA LEU A 57 4.99 4.73 -1.61
C LEU A 57 5.90 5.11 -0.44
N MET A 58 6.50 4.13 0.25
CA MET A 58 7.47 4.38 1.32
C MET A 58 8.72 5.10 0.81
N GLY A 59 9.25 4.70 -0.35
CA GLY A 59 10.38 5.36 -0.98
C GLY A 59 10.09 6.83 -1.32
N GLU A 60 8.90 7.12 -1.87
CA GLU A 60 8.47 8.48 -2.19
C GLU A 60 8.22 9.32 -0.91
N VAL A 61 7.65 8.73 0.13
CA VAL A 61 7.47 9.36 1.45
C VAL A 61 8.82 9.79 2.02
N GLN A 62 9.81 8.88 2.04
CA GLN A 62 11.15 9.16 2.55
C GLN A 62 11.89 10.18 1.69
N LYS A 63 11.80 10.07 0.36
CA LYS A 63 12.39 11.03 -0.58
C LYS A 63 11.80 12.43 -0.42
N THR A 64 10.49 12.52 -0.21
CA THR A 64 9.79 13.78 0.06
C THR A 64 10.29 14.41 1.34
N MET A 65 10.34 13.63 2.43
CA MET A 65 10.88 14.11 3.70
C MET A 65 12.35 14.53 3.61
N ALA A 66 13.19 13.76 2.93
CA ALA A 66 14.60 14.09 2.75
C ALA A 66 14.78 15.37 1.91
N THR A 67 13.99 15.54 0.85
CA THR A 67 14.06 16.74 0.00
C THR A 67 13.64 17.98 0.78
N GLU A 68 12.57 17.88 1.58
CA GLU A 68 12.14 18.98 2.45
C GLU A 68 13.13 19.24 3.59
N ALA A 69 13.83 18.22 4.11
CA ALA A 69 14.91 18.41 5.08
C ALA A 69 16.13 19.11 4.45
N LEU A 70 16.48 18.78 3.21
CA LEU A 70 17.58 19.42 2.47
C LEU A 70 17.31 20.90 2.17
N ARG A 71 16.04 21.33 2.14
CA ARG A 71 15.67 22.75 1.98
C ARG A 71 15.95 23.59 3.23
N GLY A 72 16.31 22.97 4.35
CA GLY A 72 16.67 23.67 5.59
C GLY A 72 15.58 24.64 6.03
N GLY A 73 15.96 25.90 6.29
CA GLY A 73 15.03 26.93 6.76
C GLY A 73 13.88 27.29 5.82
N ASN A 74 13.93 26.88 4.53
CA ASN A 74 12.83 27.05 3.58
C ASN A 74 11.98 25.79 3.41
N SER A 75 12.13 24.83 4.33
CA SER A 75 11.32 23.61 4.37
C SER A 75 9.87 23.96 4.66
N ARG A 76 8.97 23.26 3.98
CA ARG A 76 7.52 23.37 4.25
C ARG A 76 7.15 22.84 5.64
N PHE A 77 8.09 22.19 6.32
CA PHE A 77 7.96 21.73 7.68
C PHE A 77 7.96 22.84 8.75
N PHE A 78 8.38 24.06 8.40
CA PHE A 78 8.34 25.19 9.31
C PHE A 78 7.08 26.06 9.16
N LEU A 79 6.22 25.75 8.18
CA LEU A 79 5.01 26.54 7.94
C LEU A 79 4.05 26.44 9.12
N THR A 80 3.58 27.60 9.55
CA THR A 80 2.59 27.72 10.61
C THR A 80 1.19 27.31 10.13
N PRO A 81 0.25 27.02 11.03
CA PRO A 81 -1.14 26.71 10.66
C PRO A 81 -1.82 27.81 9.84
N VAL A 82 -1.38 29.06 9.98
CA VAL A 82 -1.91 30.22 9.24
C VAL A 82 -1.41 30.24 7.79
N GLU A 83 -0.20 29.75 7.56
CA GLU A 83 0.42 29.72 6.22
C GLU A 83 0.02 28.47 5.42
N ILE A 84 -0.50 27.44 6.08
CA ILE A 84 -1.02 26.24 5.43
C ILE A 84 -2.51 26.45 5.11
N PRO A 85 -2.92 26.43 3.83
CA PRO A 85 -4.33 26.54 3.48
C PRO A 85 -5.13 25.37 4.07
N LEU A 86 -6.42 25.58 4.34
CA LEU A 86 -7.35 24.59 4.90
C LEU A 86 -7.38 23.23 4.16
N GLY A 87 -6.90 23.20 2.92
CA GLY A 87 -6.77 22.00 2.09
C GLY A 87 -5.41 21.30 2.13
N GLY A 88 -4.44 21.79 2.91
CA GLY A 88 -3.07 21.29 2.99
C GLY A 88 -2.15 21.79 1.86
N VAL A 89 -0.85 21.51 2.00
CA VAL A 89 0.19 21.90 1.04
C VAL A 89 0.69 20.66 0.28
N ASP A 90 0.68 20.72 -1.06
CA ASP A 90 1.13 19.60 -1.89
C ASP A 90 2.67 19.50 -1.91
N LEU A 91 3.24 18.39 -1.45
CA LEU A 91 4.67 18.08 -1.43
C LEU A 91 5.09 17.12 -2.55
N ALA A 92 4.23 16.80 -3.52
CA ALA A 92 4.54 15.83 -4.55
C ALA A 92 5.73 16.28 -5.43
N LEU A 93 6.73 15.41 -5.56
CA LEU A 93 7.94 15.64 -6.37
C LEU A 93 7.78 15.26 -7.86
N GLY A 94 6.55 15.30 -8.39
CA GLY A 94 6.27 15.01 -9.80
C GLY A 94 6.11 13.52 -10.15
N GLY A 95 5.85 12.65 -9.17
CA GLY A 95 5.53 11.24 -9.36
C GLY A 95 4.04 10.94 -9.59
N LYS A 96 3.68 9.65 -9.65
CA LYS A 96 2.27 9.17 -9.62
C LYS A 96 1.63 9.27 -8.22
N THR A 97 2.38 9.74 -7.23
CA THR A 97 1.99 9.87 -5.84
C THR A 97 1.56 11.30 -5.52
N LYS A 98 0.50 11.45 -4.73
CA LYS A 98 0.08 12.76 -4.20
C LYS A 98 0.45 12.82 -2.73
N SER A 99 1.28 13.77 -2.33
CA SER A 99 1.68 13.98 -0.93
C SER A 99 1.07 15.27 -0.42
N LEU A 100 0.17 15.19 0.55
CA LEU A 100 -0.46 16.36 1.15
C LEU A 100 0.06 16.58 2.56
N LEU A 101 0.58 17.77 2.85
CA LEU A 101 1.01 18.18 4.18
C LEU A 101 -0.10 18.99 4.87
N ILE A 102 -0.43 18.61 6.08
CA ILE A 102 -1.42 19.29 6.92
C ILE A 102 -0.74 19.64 8.24
N ASN A 103 -0.98 20.85 8.74
CA ASN A 103 -0.54 21.23 10.09
C ASN A 103 -1.56 20.73 11.12
N LEU A 104 -1.09 20.04 12.16
CA LEU A 104 -1.92 19.53 13.25
C LEU A 104 -1.86 20.40 14.51
N ASN A 105 -1.08 21.47 14.51
CA ASN A 105 -1.05 22.42 15.62
C ASN A 105 -2.37 23.22 15.63
N THR A 106 -3.27 22.88 16.55
CA THR A 106 -4.61 23.49 16.68
C THR A 106 -4.75 24.37 17.93
N GLY A 107 -3.68 25.02 18.37
CA GLY A 107 -3.66 25.85 19.58
C GLY A 107 -2.78 27.10 19.46
N ALA A 108 -3.02 28.07 20.37
CA ALA A 108 -2.23 29.31 20.46
C ALA A 108 -0.88 29.13 21.17
N HIS A 109 -0.70 28.00 21.87
CA HIS A 109 0.53 27.67 22.57
C HIS A 109 1.40 26.75 21.73
N ASP A 110 2.70 26.98 21.84
CA ASP A 110 3.72 26.11 21.31
C ASP A 110 3.61 24.69 21.89
N LEU A 111 3.60 23.67 21.03
CA LEU A 111 3.56 22.28 21.48
C LEU A 111 4.95 21.84 21.95
N GLN A 112 4.99 21.10 23.05
CA GLN A 112 6.23 20.46 23.50
C GLN A 112 6.56 19.26 22.60
N CYS A 113 7.82 19.17 22.17
CA CYS A 113 8.28 18.06 21.35
C CYS A 113 8.26 16.73 22.11
N PRO A 114 7.87 15.62 21.45
CA PRO A 114 8.05 14.28 22.01
C PRO A 114 9.51 14.06 22.45
N ARG A 115 9.72 13.60 23.68
CA ARG A 115 11.07 13.50 24.25
C ARG A 115 11.90 12.45 23.50
N LYS A 116 13.03 12.87 22.92
CA LYS A 116 14.10 11.96 22.46
C LYS A 116 15.09 11.64 23.60
N PHE A 117 15.52 12.64 24.37
CA PHE A 117 16.51 12.47 25.47
C PHE A 117 16.34 13.43 26.67
N SER A 118 15.93 14.69 26.50
CA SER A 118 15.62 15.63 27.62
C SER A 118 14.82 16.84 27.12
N TYR A 119 14.17 17.58 28.01
CA TYR A 119 13.53 18.86 27.68
C TYR A 119 14.59 19.94 27.49
N THR A 120 14.62 20.54 26.30
CA THR A 120 15.42 21.74 26.04
C THR A 120 14.49 22.95 26.14
N ALA A 121 14.76 23.82 27.12
CA ALA A 121 14.01 25.05 27.28
C ALA A 121 14.14 25.93 26.02
N GLY A 122 13.02 26.48 25.54
CA GLY A 122 12.98 27.29 24.33
C GLY A 122 12.87 26.52 23.00
N ILE A 123 12.66 25.19 23.03
CA ILE A 123 12.34 24.41 21.83
C ILE A 123 10.88 23.98 21.84
N SER A 124 10.19 24.28 20.73
CA SER A 124 8.80 23.98 20.45
C SER A 124 8.69 23.08 19.22
N CYS A 125 7.58 22.36 19.07
CA CYS A 125 7.36 21.48 17.92
C CYS A 125 6.25 21.96 17.00
N ASN A 126 6.53 21.89 15.71
CA ASN A 126 5.52 21.93 14.66
C ASN A 126 5.10 20.50 14.33
N MET A 127 3.88 20.13 14.72
CA MET A 127 3.32 18.81 14.42
C MET A 127 2.63 18.87 13.07
N MET A 128 3.07 18.03 12.15
CA MET A 128 2.52 17.96 10.80
C MET A 128 2.19 16.54 10.44
N GLN A 129 1.25 16.41 9.53
CA GLN A 129 0.81 15.15 8.97
C GLN A 129 1.02 15.19 7.46
N MET A 130 1.80 14.24 6.96
CA MET A 130 1.94 14.02 5.53
C MET A 130 1.09 12.81 5.14
N ASN A 131 0.10 13.04 4.27
CA ASN A 131 -0.73 12.00 3.68
C ASN A 131 -0.28 11.76 2.25
N THR A 132 0.42 10.66 2.00
CA THR A 132 0.86 10.28 0.66
C THR A 132 -0.02 9.18 0.11
N THR A 133 -0.53 9.38 -1.11
CA THR A 133 -1.41 8.43 -1.77
C THR A 133 -0.83 7.98 -3.11
N ILE A 134 -0.96 6.69 -3.43
CA ILE A 134 -0.61 6.11 -4.72
C ILE A 134 -1.78 5.28 -5.25
N ALA A 135 -2.05 5.38 -6.56
CA ALA A 135 -3.01 4.50 -7.22
C ALA A 135 -2.30 3.28 -7.82
N TYR A 136 -2.87 2.09 -7.62
CA TYR A 136 -2.33 0.81 -8.06
C TYR A 136 -3.43 -0.09 -8.66
N GLY A 137 -3.03 -1.18 -9.30
CA GLY A 137 -3.92 -2.11 -9.99
C GLY A 137 -4.25 -1.71 -11.43
N SER A 138 -4.85 -2.65 -12.17
CA SER A 138 -5.27 -2.42 -13.55
C SER A 138 -6.21 -1.20 -13.65
N LYS A 139 -5.77 -0.17 -14.38
CA LYS A 139 -6.43 1.14 -14.55
C LYS A 139 -6.50 2.02 -13.29
N SER A 140 -5.58 1.87 -12.32
CA SER A 140 -5.49 2.74 -11.15
C SER A 140 -6.76 2.77 -10.29
N LYS A 141 -7.48 1.65 -10.22
CA LYS A 141 -8.76 1.54 -9.50
C LYS A 141 -8.61 1.46 -7.98
N HIS A 142 -7.44 1.02 -7.50
CA HIS A 142 -7.17 0.89 -6.08
C HIS A 142 -6.23 2.00 -5.63
N THR A 143 -6.39 2.47 -4.40
CA THR A 143 -5.53 3.49 -3.81
C THR A 143 -4.96 2.98 -2.50
N LEU A 144 -3.69 3.26 -2.26
CA LEU A 144 -3.03 3.11 -0.97
C LEU A 144 -2.72 4.52 -0.47
N ALA A 145 -2.99 4.73 0.81
CA ALA A 145 -2.69 5.98 1.50
C ALA A 145 -1.83 5.66 2.72
N VAL A 146 -0.75 6.41 2.88
CA VAL A 146 0.15 6.33 4.02
C VAL A 146 0.15 7.68 4.71
N VAL A 147 -0.18 7.63 5.99
CA VAL A 147 -0.23 8.80 6.86
C VAL A 147 1.00 8.76 7.75
N THR A 148 1.86 9.77 7.61
CA THR A 148 3.07 9.91 8.43
C THR A 148 2.96 11.18 9.26
N GLY A 149 3.23 11.07 10.56
CA GLY A 149 3.38 12.22 11.45
C GLY A 149 4.83 12.70 11.47
N VAL A 150 5.04 14.01 11.33
CA VAL A 150 6.34 14.67 11.40
C VAL A 150 6.30 15.67 12.55
N ALA A 151 7.20 15.52 13.52
CA ALA A 151 7.41 16.48 14.59
C ALA A 151 8.69 17.27 14.29
N GLN A 152 8.55 18.53 13.87
CA GLN A 152 9.68 19.39 13.54
C GLN A 152 10.01 20.30 14.71
N GLU A 153 11.24 20.22 15.22
CA GLU A 153 11.74 21.12 16.27
C GLU A 153 11.97 22.53 15.71
N MET A 154 11.55 23.53 16.46
CA MET A 154 11.70 24.95 16.17
C MET A 154 11.98 25.74 17.45
N VAL A 155 12.63 26.89 17.32
CA VAL A 155 12.87 27.78 18.46
C VAL A 155 11.55 28.43 18.85
N SER A 156 11.15 28.27 20.11
CA SER A 156 10.02 28.97 20.69
C SER A 156 10.29 30.47 20.66
N LEU A 157 9.49 31.22 19.91
CA LEU A 157 9.50 32.69 19.98
C LEU A 157 8.76 33.19 21.23
N ASN A 158 8.18 32.30 22.04
CA ASN A 158 7.55 32.59 23.33
C ASN A 158 8.56 32.63 24.49
N THR A 159 9.79 33.11 24.26
CA THR A 159 10.64 33.60 25.35
C THR A 159 10.33 35.08 25.58
N GLY A 160 9.28 35.37 26.36
CA GLY A 160 8.97 36.75 26.73
C GLY A 160 7.57 36.99 27.30
N SER A 161 7.33 36.47 28.49
CA SER A 161 6.44 37.12 29.48
C SER A 161 7.12 37.09 30.83
#